data_AF-A0A2W5ZM50-F1
#
_entry.id   AF-A0A2W5ZM50-F1
#
_cell.length_a   1.000
_cell.length_b   1.000
_cell.length_c   1.000
_cell.angle_alpha   90.00
_cell.angle_beta   90.00
_cell.angle_gamma   90.00
#
_symmetry.space_group_name_H-M   'P 1'
#
loop_
_entity.id
_entity.type
_entity.pdbx_description
1 polymer ?
#
loop_
_entity_poly.entity_id
_entity_poly.type
_entity_poly.pdbx_seq_one_letter_code
_entity_poly.pdbx_strand_id
1 'polypeptide(L)'
;MSGEDPDLPPARADAHESAEEHSKAYEVGYGRPPREHRFRPGRSGNPRGRPKGARNLDSVVAATLGERIAVTENGRRKRITKLEAAVKQFVNRAASGEARSMQLLLALVQASESRPPQADPNEPTEADVIVLDELRRRFEKSAQ
;
A
#
# COMPACT_ATOMS: atom_id res chain seq x y z
N MET A 1 8.64 35.48 65.38
CA MET A 1 9.70 34.46 65.49
C MET A 1 9.17 33.22 64.80
N SER A 2 9.66 32.89 63.60
CA SER A 2 10.92 32.17 63.34
C SER A 2 10.72 30.65 63.45
N GLY A 3 11.15 29.92 62.42
CA GLY A 3 11.23 28.46 62.35
C GLY A 3 10.38 27.91 61.20
N GLU A 4 10.79 28.00 59.93
CA GLU A 4 11.78 27.15 59.23
C GLU A 4 11.43 25.65 59.23
N ASP A 5 11.06 25.12 58.05
CA ASP A 5 11.88 24.08 57.45
C ASP A 5 11.87 24.17 55.90
N PRO A 6 13.02 23.99 55.23
CA PRO A 6 13.22 24.22 53.80
C PRO A 6 13.42 22.91 53.01
N ASP A 7 12.82 22.75 51.83
CA ASP A 7 13.49 22.05 50.71
C ASP A 7 12.72 22.25 49.39
N LEU A 8 13.21 23.14 48.54
CA LEU A 8 12.85 23.20 47.12
C LEU A 8 14.16 23.43 46.35
N PRO A 9 14.64 22.44 45.57
CA PRO A 9 15.85 22.60 44.79
C PRO A 9 15.66 23.64 43.68
N PRO A 10 16.74 24.36 43.29
CA PRO A 10 16.66 25.46 42.35
C PRO A 10 16.25 24.98 40.95
N ALA A 11 15.48 25.84 40.28
CA ALA A 11 15.07 25.71 38.90
C ALA A 11 16.25 25.32 38.01
N ARG A 12 16.10 24.20 37.29
CA ARG A 12 17.04 23.80 36.25
C ARG A 12 17.06 24.88 35.18
N ALA A 13 18.18 25.58 35.13
CA ALA A 13 18.66 26.27 33.95
C ALA A 13 18.79 25.28 32.78
N ASP A 14 18.97 25.85 31.59
CA ASP A 14 19.36 25.17 30.35
C ASP A 14 18.20 24.64 29.49
N ALA A 15 17.38 25.58 29.03
CA ALA A 15 16.77 25.48 27.71
C ALA A 15 16.83 26.86 27.06
N HIS A 16 17.90 27.16 26.34
CA HIS A 16 17.96 28.04 25.17
C HIS A 16 19.43 28.20 24.75
N GLU A 17 20.01 27.13 24.21
CA GLU A 17 21.29 27.22 23.51
C GLU A 17 21.08 26.95 22.01
N SER A 18 21.27 28.03 21.24
CA SER A 18 21.65 28.07 19.83
C SER A 18 20.76 27.33 18.82
N ALA A 19 19.65 27.97 18.44
CA ALA A 19 19.02 27.78 17.12
C ALA A 19 19.29 28.98 16.18
N GLU A 20 20.37 29.73 16.43
CA GLU A 20 20.91 30.71 15.50
C GLU A 20 22.26 30.22 14.98
N GLU A 21 22.27 29.40 13.94
CA GLU A 21 23.38 29.39 13.01
C GLU A 21 22.98 28.78 11.66
N HIS A 22 23.23 29.58 10.62
CA HIS A 22 23.24 29.24 9.18
C HIS A 22 21.90 29.29 8.43
N SER A 23 21.29 30.48 8.38
CA SER A 23 20.47 30.86 7.21
C SER A 23 21.38 31.18 6.01
N LYS A 24 21.96 30.15 5.37
CA LYS A 24 22.43 30.33 3.99
C LYS A 24 21.22 30.77 3.17
N ALA A 25 21.27 31.99 2.64
CA ALA A 25 20.23 32.54 1.78
C ALA A 25 19.86 31.50 0.71
N TYR A 26 18.58 31.16 0.63
CA TYR A 26 18.12 30.14 -0.31
C TYR A 26 18.31 30.65 -1.74
N GLU A 27 19.40 30.23 -2.39
CA GLU A 27 19.71 30.62 -3.75
C GLU A 27 18.79 29.89 -4.74
N VAL A 28 18.05 30.66 -5.52
CA VAL A 28 17.17 30.18 -6.57
C VAL A 28 18.00 29.79 -7.79
N GLY A 29 17.72 28.64 -8.39
CA GLY A 29 18.44 28.13 -9.56
C GLY A 29 17.73 26.95 -10.22
N TYR A 30 18.38 26.32 -11.19
CA TYR A 30 17.82 25.15 -11.88
C TYR A 30 17.50 24.02 -10.89
N GLY A 31 16.25 23.53 -10.90
CA GLY A 31 15.76 22.52 -9.94
C GLY A 31 15.58 23.02 -8.50
N ARG A 32 15.77 24.33 -8.24
CA ARG A 32 15.66 24.96 -6.92
C ARG A 32 14.67 26.14 -6.95
N PRO A 33 13.35 25.86 -6.98
CA PRO A 33 12.34 26.90 -7.09
C PRO A 33 12.20 27.72 -5.79
N PRO A 34 11.85 29.02 -5.88
CA PRO A 34 11.66 29.89 -4.71
C PRO A 34 10.80 29.26 -3.61
N ARG A 35 11.23 29.40 -2.35
CA ARG A 35 10.53 28.81 -1.18
C ARG A 35 9.07 29.26 -1.07
N GLU A 36 8.82 30.53 -1.34
CA GLU A 36 7.52 31.18 -1.26
C GLU A 36 6.48 30.62 -2.24
N HIS A 37 6.92 30.06 -3.37
CA HIS A 37 6.03 29.52 -4.42
C HIS A 37 5.92 27.99 -4.41
N ARG A 38 6.67 27.29 -3.55
CA ARG A 38 6.59 25.84 -3.44
C ARG A 38 5.30 25.40 -2.76
N PHE A 39 4.67 24.35 -3.29
CA PHE A 39 3.56 23.70 -2.61
C PHE A 39 4.05 23.03 -1.32
N ARG A 40 3.23 23.10 -0.27
CA ARG A 40 3.52 22.43 1.00
C ARG A 40 3.43 20.91 0.80
N PRO A 41 4.36 20.12 1.35
CA PRO A 41 4.27 18.66 1.35
C PRO A 41 2.88 18.20 1.83
N GLY A 42 2.27 17.25 1.13
CA GLY A 42 0.94 16.71 1.45
C GLY A 42 -0.25 17.56 1.04
N ARG A 43 -0.06 18.80 0.55
CA ARG A 43 -1.13 19.67 0.07
C ARG A 43 -1.03 19.89 -1.44
N SER A 44 -2.05 19.46 -2.18
CA SER A 44 -2.16 19.76 -3.62
C SER A 44 -2.21 21.28 -3.84
N GLY A 45 -1.49 21.75 -4.86
CA GLY A 45 -1.57 23.13 -5.35
C GLY A 45 -2.94 23.49 -5.93
N ASN A 46 -3.70 22.48 -6.36
CA ASN A 46 -5.10 22.62 -6.76
C ASN A 46 -5.99 21.71 -5.88
N PRO A 47 -6.50 22.20 -4.74
CA PRO A 47 -7.42 21.45 -3.87
C PRO A 47 -8.76 21.10 -4.54
N ARG A 48 -9.15 21.83 -5.59
CA ARG A 48 -10.33 21.57 -6.42
C ARG A 48 -10.05 20.61 -7.58
N GLY A 49 -8.80 20.14 -7.73
CA GLY A 49 -8.44 19.11 -8.69
C GLY A 49 -9.14 17.78 -8.37
N ARG A 50 -9.01 16.79 -9.26
CA ARG A 50 -9.66 15.49 -9.09
C ARG A 50 -9.23 14.86 -7.75
N PRO A 51 -10.16 14.60 -6.81
CA PRO A 51 -9.80 14.02 -5.53
C PRO A 51 -9.23 12.61 -5.72
N LYS A 52 -8.26 12.23 -4.88
CA LYS A 52 -7.77 10.86 -4.83
C LYS A 52 -8.95 9.93 -4.48
N GLY A 53 -9.17 8.89 -5.28
CA GLY A 53 -10.30 7.98 -5.10
C GLY A 53 -11.66 8.50 -5.62
N ALA A 54 -11.67 9.55 -6.44
CA ALA A 54 -12.91 10.02 -7.08
C ALA A 54 -13.62 8.88 -7.83
N ARG A 55 -14.91 8.68 -7.50
CA ARG A 55 -15.80 7.67 -8.07
C ARG A 55 -15.76 7.72 -9.61
N ASN A 56 -15.24 6.68 -10.24
CA ASN A 56 -15.26 6.43 -11.68
C ASN A 56 -16.00 5.11 -11.99
N LEU A 57 -16.27 4.83 -13.26
CA LEU A 57 -16.98 3.60 -13.66
C LEU A 57 -16.30 2.35 -13.09
N ASP A 58 -14.98 2.25 -13.18
CA ASP A 58 -14.22 1.11 -12.67
C ASP A 58 -14.44 0.90 -11.16
N SER A 59 -14.39 1.98 -10.36
CA SER A 59 -14.64 1.92 -8.92
C SER A 59 -16.08 1.49 -8.60
N VAL A 60 -17.05 1.92 -9.42
CA VAL A 60 -18.46 1.53 -9.25
C VAL A 60 -18.65 0.06 -9.59
N VAL A 61 -18.07 -0.40 -10.70
CA VAL A 61 -18.13 -1.81 -11.12
C VAL A 61 -17.46 -2.70 -10.06
N ALA A 62 -16.25 -2.36 -9.61
CA ALA A 62 -15.55 -3.12 -8.58
C ALA A 62 -16.34 -3.18 -7.26
N ALA A 63 -16.89 -2.04 -6.81
CA ALA A 63 -17.71 -2.00 -5.61
C ALA A 63 -18.98 -2.87 -5.76
N THR A 64 -19.69 -2.72 -6.89
CA THR A 64 -20.92 -3.48 -7.18
C THR A 64 -20.64 -4.98 -7.23
N LEU A 65 -19.57 -5.39 -7.92
CA LEU A 65 -19.16 -6.78 -8.01
C LEU A 65 -18.77 -7.38 -6.65
N GLY A 66 -18.23 -6.56 -5.74
CA GLY A 66 -17.89 -6.93 -4.38
C GLY A 66 -19.07 -7.01 -3.39
N GLU A 67 -20.24 -6.49 -3.76
CA GLU A 67 -21.43 -6.55 -2.90
C GLU A 67 -21.86 -8.00 -2.64
N ARG A 68 -22.20 -8.30 -1.38
CA ARG A 68 -22.66 -9.63 -0.99
C ARG A 68 -24.16 -9.80 -1.20
N ILE A 69 -24.55 -10.90 -1.82
CA ILE A 69 -25.92 -11.36 -2.00
C ILE A 69 -26.13 -12.70 -1.30
N ALA A 70 -27.38 -12.99 -0.92
CA ALA A 70 -27.73 -14.30 -0.37
C ALA A 70 -28.16 -15.22 -1.51
N VAL A 71 -27.53 -16.39 -1.60
CA VAL A 71 -27.83 -17.41 -2.62
C VAL A 71 -28.03 -18.75 -1.92
N THR A 72 -28.95 -19.56 -2.40
CA THR A 72 -29.17 -20.93 -1.90
C THR A 72 -28.42 -21.90 -2.80
N GLU A 73 -27.49 -22.65 -2.23
CA GLU A 73 -26.66 -23.63 -2.93
C GLU A 73 -26.76 -24.96 -2.18
N ASN A 74 -27.19 -26.02 -2.86
CA ASN A 74 -27.38 -27.36 -2.26
C ASN A 74 -28.27 -27.33 -1.00
N GLY A 75 -29.35 -26.54 -1.04
CA GLY A 75 -30.29 -26.37 0.07
C GLY A 75 -29.78 -25.51 1.24
N ARG A 76 -28.54 -25.00 1.18
CA ARG A 76 -27.96 -24.14 2.22
C ARG A 76 -27.87 -22.70 1.73
N ARG A 77 -28.32 -21.75 2.56
CA ARG A 77 -28.20 -20.32 2.28
C ARG A 77 -26.77 -19.86 2.57
N LYS A 78 -26.10 -19.27 1.58
CA LYS A 78 -24.76 -18.69 1.69
C LYS A 78 -24.77 -17.22 1.27
N ARG A 79 -23.83 -16.45 1.80
CA ARG A 79 -23.59 -15.05 1.40
C ARG A 79 -22.33 -15.01 0.53
N ILE A 80 -22.49 -14.76 -0.76
CA ILE A 80 -21.39 -14.69 -1.74
C ILE A 80 -21.40 -13.34 -2.45
N THR A 81 -20.30 -12.95 -3.08
CA THR A 81 -20.26 -11.68 -3.84
C THR A 81 -21.05 -11.80 -5.14
N LYS A 82 -21.48 -10.67 -5.71
CA LYS A 82 -22.12 -10.64 -7.03
C LYS A 82 -21.20 -11.20 -8.11
N LEU A 83 -19.90 -10.92 -8.03
CA LEU A 83 -18.90 -11.50 -8.93
C LEU A 83 -18.87 -13.03 -8.83
N GLU A 84 -18.78 -13.57 -7.61
CA GLU A 84 -18.74 -15.03 -7.41
C GLU A 84 -20.01 -15.68 -7.94
N ALA A 85 -21.17 -15.09 -7.67
CA ALA A 85 -22.45 -15.58 -8.19
C ALA A 85 -22.50 -15.56 -9.73
N ALA A 86 -22.02 -14.47 -10.36
CA ALA A 86 -21.98 -14.35 -11.81
C ALA A 86 -21.03 -15.38 -12.45
N VAL A 87 -19.85 -15.58 -11.87
CA VAL A 87 -18.88 -16.58 -12.35
C VAL A 87 -19.44 -17.99 -12.19
N LYS A 88 -20.06 -18.33 -11.04
CA LYS A 88 -20.72 -19.63 -10.86
C LYS A 88 -21.79 -19.87 -11.91
N GLN A 89 -22.66 -18.89 -12.16
CA GLN A 89 -23.70 -19.00 -13.17
C GLN A 89 -23.12 -19.16 -14.59
N PHE A 90 -22.07 -18.40 -14.90
CA PHE A 90 -21.36 -18.50 -16.17
C PHE A 90 -20.76 -19.90 -16.39
N VAL A 91 -20.06 -20.44 -15.39
CA VAL A 91 -19.49 -21.79 -15.44
C VAL A 91 -20.59 -22.85 -15.57
N ASN A 92 -21.71 -22.70 -14.85
CA ASN A 92 -22.85 -23.62 -14.97
C ASN A 92 -23.44 -23.63 -16.38
N ARG A 93 -23.55 -22.47 -17.04
CA ARG A 93 -24.01 -22.36 -18.44
C ARG A 93 -23.03 -23.01 -19.42
N ALA A 94 -21.74 -22.83 -19.19
CA ALA A 94 -20.71 -23.53 -19.97
C ALA A 94 -20.83 -25.05 -19.79
N ALA A 95 -20.96 -25.52 -18.54
CA ALA A 95 -21.12 -26.94 -18.21
C ALA A 95 -22.41 -27.54 -18.78
N SER A 96 -23.49 -26.76 -18.93
CA SER A 96 -24.72 -27.20 -19.58
C SER A 96 -24.62 -27.26 -21.12
N GLY A 97 -23.47 -26.93 -21.72
CA GLY A 97 -23.23 -27.04 -23.15
C GLY A 97 -23.50 -25.77 -23.96
N GLU A 98 -23.63 -24.60 -23.33
CA GLU A 98 -23.81 -23.36 -24.09
C GLU A 98 -22.50 -22.95 -24.80
N ALA A 99 -22.49 -23.06 -26.13
CA ALA A 99 -21.29 -22.89 -26.97
C ALA A 99 -20.52 -21.60 -26.70
N ARG A 100 -21.21 -20.46 -26.59
CA ARG A 100 -20.58 -19.16 -26.31
C ARG A 100 -19.93 -19.12 -24.93
N SER A 101 -20.59 -19.70 -23.92
CA SER A 101 -20.07 -19.74 -22.56
C SER A 101 -18.86 -20.67 -22.46
N MET A 102 -18.88 -21.81 -23.18
CA MET A 102 -17.71 -22.70 -23.29
C MET A 102 -16.51 -22.02 -23.95
N GLN A 103 -16.72 -21.30 -25.06
CA GLN A 103 -15.65 -20.56 -25.74
C GLN A 103 -15.00 -19.51 -24.82
N LEU A 104 -15.83 -18.72 -24.12
CA LEU A 104 -15.34 -17.71 -23.18
C LEU A 104 -14.61 -18.35 -21.98
N LEU A 105 -15.06 -19.50 -21.51
CA LEU A 105 -14.42 -20.22 -20.40
C LEU A 105 -13.04 -20.75 -20.81
N LEU A 106 -12.92 -21.33 -22.00
CA LEU A 106 -11.64 -21.79 -22.55
C LEU A 106 -10.66 -20.63 -22.72
N ALA A 107 -11.11 -19.49 -23.25
CA ALA A 107 -10.29 -18.29 -23.37
C ALA A 107 -9.81 -17.77 -22.01
N LEU A 108 -10.67 -17.79 -20.98
CA LEU A 108 -10.31 -17.39 -19.62
C LEU A 108 -9.24 -18.31 -19.02
N VAL A 109 -9.36 -19.63 -19.21
CA VAL A 109 -8.39 -20.63 -18.73
C VAL A 109 -7.02 -20.39 -19.38
N GLN A 110 -6.98 -20.26 -20.71
CA GLN A 110 -5.73 -19.99 -21.44
C GLN A 110 -5.05 -18.69 -21.01
N ALA A 111 -5.83 -17.63 -20.79
CA ALA A 111 -5.30 -16.37 -20.28
C ALA A 111 -4.73 -16.50 -18.86
N SER A 112 -5.30 -17.38 -18.03
CA SER A 112 -4.79 -17.63 -16.67
C SER A 112 -3.49 -18.43 -16.64
N GLU A 113 -3.34 -19.39 -17.55
CA GLU A 113 -2.12 -20.20 -17.71
C GLU A 113 -0.96 -19.40 -18.30
N SER A 114 -1.27 -18.41 -19.15
CA SER A 114 -0.28 -17.53 -19.76
C SER A 114 0.27 -16.47 -18.79
N ARG A 115 -0.31 -16.34 -17.59
CA ARG A 115 0.21 -15.43 -16.57
C ARG A 115 1.43 -16.08 -15.93
N PRO A 116 2.63 -15.48 -16.02
CA PRO A 116 3.78 -16.02 -15.31
C PRO A 116 3.44 -16.13 -13.82
N PRO A 117 3.94 -17.17 -13.11
CA PRO A 117 3.75 -17.27 -11.68
C PRO A 117 4.12 -15.91 -11.07
N GLN A 118 3.22 -15.36 -10.26
CA GLN A 118 3.57 -14.15 -9.52
C GLN A 118 4.76 -14.54 -8.64
N ALA A 119 5.92 -13.93 -8.90
CA ALA A 119 7.09 -14.10 -8.05
C ALA A 119 6.63 -13.82 -6.61
N ASP A 120 6.86 -14.78 -5.71
CA ASP A 120 6.57 -14.56 -4.31
C ASP A 120 7.48 -13.40 -3.86
N PRO A 121 6.93 -12.27 -3.36
CA PRO A 121 7.74 -11.14 -2.95
C PRO A 121 8.73 -11.47 -1.82
N ASN A 122 8.55 -12.62 -1.16
CA ASN A 122 9.47 -13.13 -0.14
C ASN A 122 10.42 -14.22 -0.66
N GLU A 123 10.36 -14.59 -1.94
CA GLU A 123 11.33 -15.51 -2.52
C GLU A 123 12.65 -14.76 -2.74
N PRO A 124 13.76 -15.19 -2.11
CA PRO A 124 15.02 -14.51 -2.24
C PRO A 124 15.48 -14.57 -3.70
N THR A 125 15.74 -13.40 -4.27
CA THR A 125 16.33 -13.28 -5.60
C THR A 125 17.79 -13.75 -5.58
N GLU A 126 18.38 -13.98 -6.76
CA GLU A 126 19.80 -14.33 -6.85
C GLU A 126 20.70 -13.30 -6.15
N ALA A 127 20.34 -12.01 -6.22
CA ALA A 127 21.04 -10.95 -5.51
C ALA A 127 20.95 -11.11 -3.98
N ASP A 128 19.77 -11.50 -3.47
CA ASP A 128 19.57 -11.74 -2.04
C ASP A 128 20.39 -12.94 -1.55
N VAL A 129 20.46 -14.02 -2.34
CA VAL A 129 21.29 -15.19 -2.02
C VAL A 129 22.76 -14.82 -1.93
N ILE A 130 23.27 -13.99 -2.84
CA ILE A 130 24.67 -13.52 -2.82
C ILE A 130 24.95 -12.67 -1.58
N VAL A 131 24.04 -11.76 -1.23
CA VAL A 131 24.18 -10.93 -0.02
C VAL A 131 24.17 -11.77 1.25
N LEU A 132 23.29 -12.79 1.32
CA LEU A 132 23.22 -13.71 2.46
C LEU A 132 24.48 -14.56 2.61
N ASP A 133 25.07 -15.04 1.50
CA ASP A 133 26.32 -15.80 1.52
C ASP A 133 27.50 -14.94 2.01
N GLU A 134 27.59 -13.69 1.56
CA GLU A 134 28.63 -12.76 2.01
C GLU A 134 28.46 -12.39 3.49
N LEU A 135 27.23 -12.15 3.95
CA LEU A 135 26.96 -11.92 5.38
C LEU A 135 27.40 -13.10 6.23
N ARG A 136 27.07 -14.33 5.81
CA ARG A 136 27.50 -15.56 6.49
C ARG A 136 29.02 -15.63 6.62
N ARG A 137 29.76 -15.40 5.53
CA ARG A 137 31.23 -15.42 5.53
C ARG A 137 31.84 -14.39 6.47
N ARG A 138 31.24 -13.20 6.57
CA ARG A 138 31.71 -12.16 7.51
C ARG A 138 31.48 -12.54 8.95
N PHE A 139 30.34 -13.13 9.27
CA PHE A 139 30.05 -13.58 10.64
C PHE A 139 30.99 -14.71 11.06
N GLU A 140 31.26 -15.68 10.18
CA GLU A 140 32.21 -16.76 10.43
C GLU A 140 33.64 -16.23 10.64
N LYS A 141 34.07 -15.20 9.89
CA LYS A 141 35.37 -14.54 10.09
C LYS A 141 35.44 -13.68 11.36
N SER A 142 34.32 -13.14 11.84
CA SER A 142 34.28 -12.32 13.06
C SER A 142 34.24 -13.13 14.36
N ALA A 143 34.04 -14.45 14.25
CA ALA A 143 33.96 -15.37 15.38
C ALA A 143 35.29 -16.13 15.66
N GLN A 144 36.38 -15.76 14.98
CA GLN A 144 37.70 -16.37 15.05
C GLN A 144 38.75 -15.42 15.63
#